data_AF-A0A4R9BA57-F1
#
_entry.id   AF-A0A4R9BA57-F1
#
_cell.length_a   1.000
_cell.length_b   1.000
_cell.length_c   1.000
_cell.angle_alpha   90.00
_cell.angle_beta   90.00
_cell.angle_gamma   90.00
#
_symmetry.space_group_name_H-M   'P 1'
#
loop_
_entity.id
_entity.type
_entity.pdbx_description
1 polymer ?
#
loop_
_entity_poly.entity_id
_entity_poly.type
_entity_poly.pdbx_seq_one_letter_code
_entity_poly.pdbx_strand_id
1 'polypeptide(L)' 'MMTTLRRRFRALWSDDTGDVPGWVLITLMTAGLVIIIWGLAGPALSGVFQQAIDRVSGF' A
#
# COMPACT_ATOMS: atom_id res chain seq x y z
N MET A 1 -20.92 -31.40 -10.54
CA MET A 1 -19.68 -31.48 -9.72
C MET A 1 -18.89 -30.16 -9.80
N MET A 2 -19.47 -29.02 -9.40
CA MET A 2 -18.84 -27.68 -9.49
C MET A 2 -19.24 -26.74 -8.33
N THR A 3 -19.83 -27.27 -7.25
CA THR A 3 -20.46 -26.47 -6.18
C THR A 3 -19.62 -26.37 -4.90
N THR A 4 -18.57 -27.18 -4.76
CA THR A 4 -17.73 -27.24 -3.54
C THR A 4 -16.60 -26.22 -3.52
N LEU A 5 -16.14 -25.73 -4.68
CA LEU A 5 -15.01 -24.80 -4.75
C LEU A 5 -15.36 -23.39 -4.23
N ARG A 6 -16.61 -22.96 -4.43
CA ARG A 6 -17.09 -21.62 -4.06
C ARG A 6 -17.32 -21.44 -2.55
N ARG A 7 -17.57 -22.52 -1.80
CA ARG A 7 -17.86 -22.44 -0.36
C ARG A 7 -16.64 -22.10 0.49
N ARG A 8 -15.42 -22.51 0.08
CA ARG A 8 -14.19 -22.23 0.83
C ARG A 8 -13.80 -20.75 0.83
N PHE A 9 -13.99 -20.07 -0.30
CA PHE A 9 -13.72 -18.63 -0.40
C PHE A 9 -14.65 -17.78 0.46
N ARG A 10 -15.92 -18.19 0.61
CA ARG A 10 -16.89 -17.44 1.41
C ARG A 10 -16.70 -17.62 2.93
N ALA A 11 -16.16 -18.77 3.37
CA ALA A 11 -15.86 -19.02 4.79
C ALA A 11 -14.66 -18.20 5.32
N LEU A 12 -13.72 -17.81 4.45
CA LEU A 12 -12.64 -16.89 4.78
C LEU A 12 -13.06 -15.41 4.78
N TRP A 13 -14.24 -15.11 4.24
CA TRP A 13 -14.81 -13.77 4.11
C TRP A 13 -16.07 -13.55 4.96
N SER A 14 -16.48 -14.59 5.69
CA SER A 14 -17.50 -14.48 6.71
C SER A 14 -16.78 -14.04 7.98
N ASP A 15 -16.46 -12.75 8.07
CA ASP A 15 -16.12 -12.10 9.33
C ASP A 15 -17.37 -12.21 10.21
N ASP A 16 -17.39 -13.24 11.05
CA ASP A 16 -18.29 -13.28 12.18
C ASP A 16 -18.10 -11.97 12.96
N THR A 17 -19.22 -11.26 13.12
CA THR A 17 -19.33 -9.86 13.52
C THR A 17 -18.45 -9.51 14.73
N GLY A 18 -17.30 -8.87 14.50
CA GLY A 18 -16.47 -8.32 15.58
C GLY A 18 -15.01 -8.04 15.25
N ASP A 19 -14.40 -8.81 14.35
CA ASP A 19 -12.98 -8.64 13.99
C ASP A 19 -12.79 -7.96 12.62
N VAL A 20 -11.72 -7.18 12.52
CA VAL A 20 -11.39 -6.36 11.34
C VAL A 20 -11.18 -7.27 10.13
N PRO A 21 -11.78 -6.97 8.95
CA PRO A 21 -11.66 -7.85 7.80
C PRO A 21 -10.22 -8.15 7.42
N GLY A 22 -9.92 -9.40 7.09
CA GLY A 22 -8.56 -9.83 6.72
C GLY A 22 -7.95 -9.05 5.55
N TRP A 23 -8.78 -8.51 4.65
CA TRP A 23 -8.31 -7.64 3.56
C TRP A 23 -7.78 -6.29 4.06
N VAL A 24 -8.32 -5.75 5.15
CA VAL A 24 -7.88 -4.48 5.74
C VAL A 24 -6.47 -4.63 6.31
N LEU A 25 -6.17 -5.74 6.99
CA LEU A 25 -4.82 -5.99 7.52
C LEU A 25 -3.75 -5.97 6.43
N ILE A 26 -4.04 -6.56 5.27
CA ILE A 26 -3.14 -6.57 4.11
C ILE A 26 -2.91 -5.15 3.59
N THR A 27 -3.99 -4.36 3.49
CA THR A 27 -3.87 -2.96 3.06
C THR A 27 -3.09 -2.11 4.06
N LEU A 28 -3.26 -2.33 5.37
CA LEU A 28 -2.53 -1.62 6.43
C LEU A 28 -1.04 -1.97 6.43
N MET A 29 -0.70 -3.25 6.26
CA MET A 29 0.69 -3.68 6.09
C MET A 29 1.34 -3.01 4.89
N THR A 30 0.65 -3.00 3.75
CA THR A 30 1.15 -2.39 2.52
C THR A 30 1.29 -0.87 2.67
N ALA A 31 0.28 -0.20 3.23
CA ALA A 31 0.32 1.24 3.50
C ALA A 31 1.47 1.60 4.46
N GLY A 32 1.67 0.81 5.52
CA GLY A 32 2.77 0.99 6.46
C GLY A 32 4.13 0.89 5.78
N LEU A 33 4.35 -0.13 4.95
CA LEU A 33 5.59 -0.27 4.18
C LEU A 33 5.81 0.91 3.23
N VAL A 34 4.77 1.35 2.53
CA VAL A 34 4.87 2.50 1.62
C VAL A 34 5.25 3.77 2.37
N ILE A 35 4.65 4.03 3.55
CA ILE A 35 4.97 5.20 4.37
C ILE A 35 6.44 5.17 4.83
N ILE A 36 6.93 4.01 5.26
CA ILE A 36 8.33 3.85 5.69
C ILE A 36 9.29 4.14 4.54
N ILE A 37 9.05 3.54 3.37
CA ILE A 37 9.88 3.74 2.18
C ILE A 37 9.82 5.20 1.72
N TRP A 38 8.62 5.80 1.71
CA TRP A 38 8.44 7.18 1.32
C TRP A 38 9.13 8.16 2.26
N GLY A 39 9.12 7.91 3.57
CA GLY A 39 9.85 8.73 4.55
C GLY A 39 11.36 8.79 4.27
N LEU A 40 11.94 7.71 3.74
CA LEU A 40 13.34 7.67 3.33
C LEU A 40 13.56 8.30 1.94
N ALA A 41 12.64 8.07 1.00
CA ALA A 41 12.77 8.51 -0.39
C ALA A 41 12.43 10.00 -0.61
N GLY A 42 11.50 10.56 0.17
CA GLY A 42 10.98 11.92 0.01
C GLY A 42 12.07 12.99 -0.03
N PRO A 43 12.99 13.06 0.96
CA PRO A 43 14.06 14.06 0.97
C PRO A 43 15.01 13.94 -0.23
N ALA A 44 15.32 12.72 -0.66
CA ALA A 44 16.20 12.48 -1.81
C ALA A 44 15.56 12.96 -3.12
N LEU A 45 14.27 12.66 -3.32
CA LEU A 45 13.51 13.11 -4.48
C LEU A 45 13.41 14.65 -4.53
N SER A 46 13.14 15.29 -3.39
CA SER A 46 13.12 16.76 -3.29
C SER A 46 14.48 17.36 -3.65
N GLY A 47 15.57 16.77 -3.16
CA GLY A 47 16.93 17.21 -3.50
C GLY A 47 17.24 17.11 -4.99
N VAL A 48 16.89 16.01 -5.65
CA VAL A 48 17.07 15.84 -7.11
C VAL A 48 16.19 16.83 -7.89
N PHE A 49 14.95 17.05 -7.44
CA PHE A 49 14.05 18.01 -8.06
C PHE A 49 14.60 19.44 -7.97
N GLN A 50 15.02 19.89 -6.79
CA GLN A 50 15.60 21.23 -6.61
C GLN A 50 16.85 21.41 -7.48
N GLN A 51 17.74 20.43 -7.50
CA GLN A 51 18.93 20.45 -8.36
C GLN A 51 18.58 20.50 -9.86
N ALA A 52 17.45 19.91 -10.27
CA ALA A 52 17.00 19.98 -11.66
C ALA A 52 16.43 21.38 -11.98
N ILE A 53 15.64 21.97 -11.08
CA ILE A 53 15.11 23.33 -11.23
C ILE A 53 16.23 24.35 -11.30
N ASP A 54 17.19 24.32 -10.36
CA ASP A 54 18.29 25.29 -10.31
C ASP A 54 19.11 25.28 -11.60
N ARG A 55 19.29 24.10 -12.22
CA ARG A 55 19.96 23.96 -13.52
C ARG A 55 19.18 24.59 -14.67
N VAL A 56 17.85 24.55 -14.64
CA VAL A 56 16.99 25.12 -15.70
C VAL A 56 16.78 26.62 -15.51
N SER A 57 16.68 27.10 -14.27
CA SER A 57 16.52 28.52 -13.95
C SER A 57 17.81 29.33 -13.97
N GLY A 58 18.97 28.67 -13.90
CA GLY A 58 20.29 29.28 -14.01
C GLY A 58 20.75 29.59 -15.45
N PHE A 59 19.87 29.42 -16.44
CA PHE A 59 20.05 29.88 -17.82
C PHE A 59 19.42 31.26 -18.03
#